data_AF-A0A917YAP8-F1
#
_entry.id   AF-A0A917YAP8-F1
#
_cell.length_a   1.000
_cell.length_b   1.000
_cell.length_c   1.000
_cell.angle_alpha   90.00
_cell.angle_beta   90.00
_cell.angle_gamma   90.00
#
_symmetry.space_group_name_H-M   'P 1'
#
loop_
_entity.id
_entity.type
_entity.pdbx_description
1 polymer ?
#
loop_
_entity_poly.entity_id
_entity_poly.type
_entity_poly.pdbx_seq_one_letter_code
_entity_poly.pdbx_strand_id
1 'polypeptide(L)'
;MGPPRWRRNTAHLLTAVSASLLVVVVVSWNRLVGPAVRIQIVPLVLVIAAAACATAAGELYRRTRPRQHRRSASPIRWWWAALAFAAVAAAVWITTALLMPQTDNLRPDRERTRQRIDVVRTALAAGAGVGASVTVLLALRRQHHHETATAQTEHDAAERRITELYTKAVEQLGSPQAPVRLGGLYALERLGQTAPDHRQTIVDVICAYLRMPYTPPADPTPRHGLWPAALSRAQLAARALIRGKANDQRHQELQVRMTAQHILAAHLRDTRPPDERENTQVDDRFWEGLRIDVAHATLTHLDFSYCHVAEANFSHATFIGKVLFEAASFTGDASFLGATFAGDASFLGAEFADDAWFVGATFAGHCAFADTTFTGPALFDDARFTGDAWFAGATFTFNAVFNDARFTGNTSFDDATFTDPPWFGGAAFTGNLGFEGAQVTRLVTPEGDQIIQAWPPGWVVRPAPGGGGILQKTDTEGYATT
;
A
#
# COMPACT_ATOMS: atom_id res chain seq x y z
N MET A 1 -21.36 9.28 23.47
CA MET A 1 -22.58 9.49 24.29
C MET A 1 -23.60 8.40 23.96
N GLY A 2 -23.81 7.44 24.86
CA GLY A 2 -24.80 6.37 24.66
C GLY A 2 -26.21 6.82 25.08
N PRO A 3 -27.29 6.30 24.47
CA PRO A 3 -28.64 6.73 24.81
C PRO A 3 -29.05 6.28 26.22
N PRO A 4 -29.94 7.01 26.91
CA PRO A 4 -30.21 6.83 28.33
C PRO A 4 -30.98 5.54 28.63
N ARG A 5 -30.61 4.89 29.76
CA ARG A 5 -31.08 3.57 30.22
C ARG A 5 -32.60 3.44 30.46
N TRP A 6 -33.35 4.54 30.50
CA TRP A 6 -34.81 4.51 30.73
C TRP A 6 -35.66 4.08 29.52
N ARG A 7 -35.11 4.08 28.29
CA ARG A 7 -35.83 3.56 27.10
C ARG A 7 -35.85 2.03 26.96
N ARG A 8 -35.06 1.28 27.76
CA ARG A 8 -35.06 -0.20 27.72
C ARG A 8 -36.24 -0.82 28.46
N ASN A 9 -36.75 -0.18 29.52
CA ASN A 9 -37.84 -0.75 30.31
C ASN A 9 -39.24 -0.44 29.73
N THR A 10 -39.37 0.61 28.90
CA THR A 10 -40.66 0.98 28.29
C THR A 10 -41.10 0.01 27.19
N ALA A 11 -40.18 -0.62 26.46
CA ALA A 11 -40.50 -1.60 25.42
C ALA A 11 -40.98 -2.95 26.00
N HIS A 12 -40.43 -3.39 27.14
CA HIS A 12 -40.88 -4.59 27.85
C HIS A 12 -42.25 -4.39 28.51
N LEU A 13 -42.53 -3.18 29.02
CA LEU A 13 -43.85 -2.82 29.53
C LEU A 13 -44.90 -2.74 28.41
N LEU A 14 -44.57 -2.15 27.25
CA LEU A 14 -45.51 -2.06 26.13
C LEU A 14 -45.85 -3.42 25.50
N THR A 15 -44.90 -4.35 25.44
CA THR A 15 -45.13 -5.72 24.92
C THR A 15 -45.90 -6.61 25.91
N ALA A 16 -45.65 -6.49 27.21
CA ALA A 16 -46.42 -7.19 28.23
C ALA A 16 -47.87 -6.65 28.35
N VAL A 17 -48.04 -5.32 28.21
CA VAL A 17 -49.36 -4.66 28.24
C VAL A 17 -50.16 -5.00 27.00
N SER A 18 -49.54 -5.06 25.81
CA SER A 18 -50.23 -5.45 24.57
C SER A 18 -50.63 -6.93 24.54
N ALA A 19 -49.78 -7.85 25.02
CA ALA A 19 -50.16 -9.26 25.16
C ALA A 19 -51.33 -9.46 26.17
N SER A 20 -51.31 -8.72 27.28
CA SER A 20 -52.38 -8.79 28.30
C SER A 20 -53.69 -8.17 27.81
N LEU A 21 -53.64 -7.05 27.09
CA LEU A 21 -54.80 -6.45 26.44
C LEU A 21 -55.40 -7.36 25.37
N LEU A 22 -54.57 -8.09 24.62
CA LEU A 22 -55.06 -9.01 23.59
C LEU A 22 -55.79 -10.21 24.20
N VAL A 23 -55.31 -10.73 25.34
CA VAL A 23 -56.01 -11.78 26.10
C VAL A 23 -57.30 -11.26 26.71
N VAL A 24 -57.31 -10.04 27.29
CA VAL A 24 -58.53 -9.45 27.89
C VAL A 24 -59.57 -9.11 26.81
N VAL A 25 -59.15 -8.60 25.66
CA VAL A 25 -60.05 -8.34 24.52
C VAL A 25 -60.60 -9.66 23.99
N VAL A 26 -59.78 -10.69 23.79
CA VAL A 26 -60.27 -12.01 23.31
C VAL A 26 -61.25 -12.65 24.32
N VAL A 27 -60.97 -12.58 25.62
CA VAL A 27 -61.81 -13.18 26.67
C VAL A 27 -63.11 -12.39 26.88
N SER A 28 -63.07 -11.06 26.88
CA SER A 28 -64.27 -10.21 26.98
C SER A 28 -65.12 -10.23 25.70
N TRP A 29 -64.50 -10.33 24.53
CA TRP A 29 -65.19 -10.43 23.24
C TRP A 29 -65.88 -11.79 23.05
N ASN A 30 -65.34 -12.84 23.67
CA ASN A 30 -65.96 -14.17 23.73
C ASN A 30 -67.28 -14.20 24.53
N ARG A 31 -67.66 -13.11 25.18
CA ARG A 31 -68.96 -12.95 25.87
C ARG A 31 -69.99 -12.14 25.09
N LEU A 32 -69.57 -11.32 24.12
CA LEU A 32 -70.43 -10.30 23.49
C LEU A 32 -70.87 -10.61 22.05
N VAL A 33 -70.17 -11.49 21.34
CA VAL A 33 -70.41 -11.70 19.89
C VAL A 33 -71.05 -13.06 19.62
N GLY A 34 -72.09 -13.08 18.78
CA GLY A 34 -72.80 -14.31 18.39
C GLY A 34 -71.93 -15.31 17.61
N PRO A 35 -72.28 -16.60 17.63
CA PRO A 35 -71.44 -17.69 17.10
C PRO A 35 -71.07 -17.55 15.62
N ALA A 36 -71.93 -16.94 14.80
CA ALA A 36 -71.69 -16.75 13.37
C ALA A 36 -70.52 -15.79 13.05
N VAL A 37 -70.31 -14.76 13.88
CA VAL A 37 -69.23 -13.76 13.68
C VAL A 37 -67.89 -14.26 14.26
N ARG A 38 -67.93 -15.17 15.25
CA ARG A 38 -66.73 -15.80 15.82
C ARG A 38 -65.97 -16.65 14.81
N ILE A 39 -66.69 -17.33 13.91
CA ILE A 39 -66.11 -18.25 12.92
C ILE A 39 -65.24 -17.52 11.89
N GLN A 40 -65.56 -16.27 11.54
CA GLN A 40 -64.83 -15.52 10.51
C GLN A 40 -63.63 -14.73 11.04
N ILE A 41 -63.69 -14.21 12.28
CA ILE A 41 -62.73 -13.22 12.77
C ILE A 41 -61.61 -13.85 13.59
N VAL A 42 -61.88 -14.92 14.34
CA VAL A 42 -60.88 -15.58 15.20
C VAL A 42 -59.66 -16.13 14.43
N PRO A 43 -59.80 -16.77 13.25
CA PRO A 43 -58.65 -17.25 12.48
C PRO A 43 -57.79 -16.09 11.96
N LEU A 44 -58.42 -15.00 11.52
CA LEU A 44 -57.72 -13.79 11.04
C LEU A 44 -56.89 -13.15 12.15
N VAL A 45 -57.44 -13.04 13.36
CA VAL A 45 -56.76 -12.49 14.53
C VAL A 45 -55.58 -13.37 14.96
N LEU A 46 -55.73 -14.70 14.93
CA LEU A 46 -54.64 -15.62 15.25
C LEU A 46 -53.50 -15.58 14.23
N VAL A 47 -53.80 -15.44 12.93
CA VAL A 47 -52.79 -15.28 11.88
C VAL A 47 -52.02 -13.96 12.03
N ILE A 48 -52.73 -12.86 12.33
CA ILE A 48 -52.09 -11.55 12.57
C ILE A 48 -51.20 -11.61 13.83
N ALA A 49 -51.66 -12.26 14.91
CA ALA A 49 -50.88 -12.43 16.14
C ALA A 49 -49.62 -13.29 15.92
N ALA A 50 -49.73 -14.37 15.13
CA ALA A 50 -48.58 -15.22 14.79
C ALA A 50 -47.54 -14.48 13.91
N ALA A 51 -48.00 -13.69 12.94
CA ALA A 51 -47.12 -12.86 12.11
C ALA A 51 -46.39 -11.77 12.93
N ALA A 52 -47.08 -11.16 13.91
CA ALA A 52 -46.49 -10.18 14.83
C ALA A 52 -45.45 -10.82 15.78
N CYS A 53 -45.68 -12.05 16.25
CA CYS A 53 -44.70 -12.76 17.07
C CYS A 53 -43.44 -13.17 16.27
N ALA A 54 -43.60 -13.58 15.01
CA ALA A 54 -42.48 -13.96 14.15
C ALA A 54 -41.57 -12.76 13.82
N THR A 55 -42.16 -11.59 13.57
CA THR A 55 -41.39 -10.34 13.33
C THR A 55 -40.68 -9.87 14.60
N ALA A 56 -41.33 -9.95 15.77
CA ALA A 56 -40.71 -9.64 17.06
C ALA A 56 -39.54 -10.58 17.40
N ALA A 57 -39.68 -11.88 17.12
CA ALA A 57 -38.61 -12.86 17.33
C ALA A 57 -37.42 -12.62 16.38
N GLY A 58 -37.68 -12.27 15.12
CA GLY A 58 -36.63 -11.93 14.14
C GLY A 58 -35.88 -10.63 14.47
N GLU A 59 -36.55 -9.68 15.13
CA GLU A 59 -35.96 -8.42 15.60
C GLU A 59 -35.13 -8.61 16.87
N LEU A 60 -35.59 -9.44 17.82
CA LEU A 60 -34.81 -9.82 19.01
C LEU A 60 -33.55 -10.63 18.65
N TYR A 61 -33.66 -11.51 17.65
CA TYR A 61 -32.54 -12.31 17.15
C TYR A 61 -31.49 -11.44 16.45
N ARG A 62 -31.90 -10.38 15.74
CA ARG A 62 -30.97 -9.41 15.13
C ARG A 62 -30.26 -8.52 16.17
N ARG A 63 -30.89 -8.23 17.31
CA ARG A 63 -30.34 -7.34 18.35
C ARG A 63 -29.33 -8.00 19.30
N THR A 64 -29.20 -9.33 19.28
CA THR A 64 -28.31 -10.08 20.20
C THR A 64 -26.97 -10.47 19.59
N ARG A 65 -26.68 -10.15 18.32
CA ARG A 65 -25.34 -10.34 17.75
C ARG A 65 -24.42 -9.15 18.05
N PRO A 66 -23.25 -9.35 18.69
CA PRO A 66 -22.23 -8.33 18.79
C PRO A 66 -21.62 -8.06 17.40
N ARG A 67 -21.29 -6.78 17.15
CA ARG A 67 -20.55 -6.35 15.97
C ARG A 67 -19.10 -6.78 16.11
N GLN A 68 -18.69 -7.89 15.49
CA GLN A 68 -17.28 -8.10 15.15
C GLN A 68 -17.08 -9.14 14.03
N HIS A 69 -16.33 -8.70 13.02
CA HIS A 69 -15.66 -9.38 11.92
C HIS A 69 -16.47 -10.17 10.89
N ARG A 70 -16.25 -9.79 9.62
CA ARG A 70 -16.63 -10.48 8.39
C ARG A 70 -16.12 -11.93 8.41
N ARG A 71 -16.89 -12.86 8.96
CA ARG A 71 -16.88 -14.29 8.58
C ARG A 71 -18.31 -14.80 8.61
N SER A 72 -18.70 -15.36 7.47
CA SER A 72 -19.94 -16.09 7.16
C SER A 72 -21.10 -15.88 8.15
N ALA A 73 -22.11 -15.12 7.73
CA ALA A 73 -23.41 -15.16 8.39
C ALA A 73 -23.86 -16.63 8.47
N SER A 74 -23.83 -17.21 9.68
CA SER A 74 -24.27 -18.60 9.87
C SER A 74 -25.69 -18.75 9.29
N PRO A 75 -25.95 -19.77 8.48
CA PRO A 75 -27.25 -19.93 7.85
C PRO A 75 -28.31 -19.99 8.95
N ILE A 76 -29.30 -19.10 8.87
CA ILE A 76 -30.51 -19.19 9.69
C ILE A 76 -31.06 -20.59 9.47
N ARG A 77 -30.98 -21.43 10.52
CA ARG A 77 -31.31 -22.86 10.47
C ARG A 77 -32.73 -23.00 9.93
N TRP A 78 -32.85 -23.61 8.74
CA TRP A 78 -34.09 -23.79 7.97
C TRP A 78 -35.23 -24.40 8.80
N TRP A 79 -34.89 -25.08 9.90
CA TRP A 79 -35.77 -25.70 10.87
C TRP A 79 -36.68 -24.66 11.54
N TRP A 80 -36.21 -23.44 11.83
CA TRP A 80 -37.02 -22.41 12.47
C TRP A 80 -38.15 -21.90 11.56
N ALA A 81 -37.88 -21.78 10.26
CA ALA A 81 -38.91 -21.43 9.27
C ALA A 81 -39.90 -22.59 9.09
N ALA A 82 -39.42 -23.84 9.06
CA ALA A 82 -40.27 -25.03 9.02
C ALA A 82 -41.14 -25.18 10.29
N LEU A 83 -40.61 -24.82 11.45
CA LEU A 83 -41.29 -24.90 12.75
C LEU A 83 -42.36 -23.80 12.88
N ALA A 84 -42.07 -22.59 12.40
CA ALA A 84 -43.07 -21.53 12.27
C ALA A 84 -44.22 -21.92 11.31
N PHE A 85 -43.89 -22.58 10.19
CA PHE A 85 -44.89 -23.11 9.25
C PHE A 85 -45.76 -24.21 9.89
N ALA A 86 -45.15 -25.18 10.56
CA ALA A 86 -45.87 -26.24 11.28
C ALA A 86 -46.80 -25.67 12.36
N ALA A 87 -46.36 -24.63 13.08
CA ALA A 87 -47.19 -23.96 14.08
C ALA A 87 -48.41 -23.25 13.47
N VAL A 88 -48.26 -22.56 12.33
CA VAL A 88 -49.39 -21.91 11.65
C VAL A 88 -50.35 -22.95 11.07
N ALA A 89 -49.85 -24.01 10.44
CA ALA A 89 -50.68 -25.10 9.93
C ALA A 89 -51.45 -25.81 11.05
N ALA A 90 -50.80 -26.07 12.19
CA ALA A 90 -51.45 -26.63 13.38
C ALA A 90 -52.52 -25.69 13.95
N ALA A 91 -52.28 -24.38 14.01
CA ALA A 91 -53.26 -23.41 14.49
C ALA A 91 -54.51 -23.34 13.58
N VAL A 92 -54.33 -23.41 12.26
CA VAL A 92 -55.45 -23.49 11.30
C VAL A 92 -56.20 -24.82 11.47
N TRP A 93 -55.49 -25.94 11.59
CA TRP A 93 -56.12 -27.25 11.81
C TRP A 93 -56.92 -27.30 13.12
N ILE A 94 -56.33 -26.82 14.22
CA ILE A 94 -56.95 -26.77 15.55
C ILE A 94 -58.18 -25.86 15.55
N THR A 95 -58.12 -24.68 14.94
CA THR A 95 -59.29 -23.79 14.85
C THR A 95 -60.42 -24.40 14.03
N THR A 96 -60.09 -25.07 12.92
CA THR A 96 -61.08 -25.79 12.10
C THR A 96 -61.69 -26.98 12.86
N ALA A 97 -60.87 -27.73 13.60
CA ALA A 97 -61.30 -28.90 14.39
C ALA A 97 -62.13 -28.51 15.63
N LEU A 98 -61.85 -27.36 16.25
CA LEU A 98 -62.62 -26.86 17.41
C LEU A 98 -63.94 -26.19 17.01
N LEU A 99 -64.03 -25.64 15.80
CA LEU A 99 -65.26 -25.04 15.28
C LEU A 99 -66.22 -26.07 14.67
N MET A 100 -65.73 -27.23 14.23
CA MET A 100 -66.55 -28.31 13.64
C MET A 100 -67.65 -28.83 14.59
N PRO A 101 -67.39 -29.16 15.87
CA PRO A 101 -68.39 -29.68 16.81
C PRO A 101 -69.46 -28.66 17.22
N GLN A 102 -69.18 -27.35 17.08
CA GLN A 102 -70.16 -26.30 17.38
C GLN A 102 -71.25 -26.18 16.30
N THR A 103 -71.06 -26.83 15.15
CA THR A 103 -72.04 -26.84 14.04
C THR A 103 -73.11 -27.93 14.18
N ASP A 104 -72.98 -28.84 15.15
CA ASP A 104 -73.87 -30.00 15.32
C ASP A 104 -75.17 -29.70 16.11
N ASN A 105 -75.26 -28.54 16.79
CA ASN A 105 -76.42 -28.17 17.62
C ASN A 105 -77.49 -27.27 16.94
N LEU A 106 -77.51 -27.15 15.61
CA LEU A 106 -78.51 -26.36 14.85
C LEU A 106 -79.28 -27.25 13.86
N ARG A 107 -80.63 -27.29 13.89
CA ARG A 107 -81.53 -28.07 12.99
C ARG A 107 -81.58 -27.54 11.52
N PRO A 108 -82.19 -28.24 10.52
CA PRO A 108 -81.55 -28.60 9.24
C PRO A 108 -81.70 -27.63 8.03
N ASP A 109 -80.78 -27.87 7.08
CA ASP A 109 -80.77 -27.70 5.61
C ASP A 109 -80.66 -26.32 4.93
N ARG A 110 -79.72 -26.28 3.96
CA ARG A 110 -79.18 -25.19 3.10
C ARG A 110 -78.06 -24.30 3.67
N GLU A 111 -78.13 -23.81 4.91
CA GLU A 111 -77.05 -22.95 5.43
C GLU A 111 -75.76 -23.71 5.79
N ARG A 112 -75.88 -24.98 6.19
CA ARG A 112 -74.76 -25.88 6.50
C ARG A 112 -73.82 -26.11 5.31
N THR A 113 -74.36 -26.29 4.11
CA THR A 113 -73.56 -26.57 2.91
C THR A 113 -72.80 -25.34 2.45
N ARG A 114 -73.42 -24.15 2.54
CA ARG A 114 -72.79 -22.88 2.14
C ARG A 114 -71.66 -22.47 3.09
N GLN A 115 -71.86 -22.63 4.40
CA GLN A 115 -70.82 -22.33 5.39
C GLN A 115 -69.64 -23.32 5.33
N ARG A 116 -69.88 -24.61 5.06
CA ARG A 116 -68.80 -25.59 4.83
C ARG A 116 -67.94 -25.22 3.62
N ILE A 117 -68.55 -24.72 2.54
CA ILE A 117 -67.84 -24.29 1.34
C ILE A 117 -66.99 -23.03 1.61
N ASP A 118 -67.51 -22.05 2.34
CA ASP A 118 -66.75 -20.82 2.67
C ASP A 118 -65.56 -21.08 3.60
N VAL A 119 -65.70 -22.02 4.56
CA VAL A 119 -64.58 -22.44 5.42
C VAL A 119 -63.50 -23.17 4.61
N VAL A 120 -63.89 -24.07 3.70
CA VAL A 120 -62.93 -24.75 2.81
C VAL A 120 -62.25 -23.77 1.87
N ARG A 121 -62.98 -22.79 1.33
CA ARG A 121 -62.45 -21.77 0.40
C ARG A 121 -61.45 -20.84 1.08
N THR A 122 -61.73 -20.43 2.32
CA THR A 122 -60.81 -19.59 3.11
C THR A 122 -59.57 -20.38 3.56
N ALA A 123 -59.71 -21.66 3.92
CA ALA A 123 -58.57 -22.54 4.22
C ALA A 123 -57.66 -22.75 2.99
N LEU A 124 -58.25 -22.99 1.81
CA LEU A 124 -57.51 -23.10 0.55
C LEU A 124 -56.80 -21.80 0.17
N ALA A 125 -57.48 -20.66 0.29
CA ALA A 125 -56.88 -19.34 0.00
C ALA A 125 -55.73 -19.01 0.97
N ALA A 126 -55.89 -19.33 2.26
CA ALA A 126 -54.83 -19.17 3.25
C ALA A 126 -53.63 -20.07 2.97
N GLY A 127 -53.86 -21.34 2.62
CA GLY A 127 -52.79 -22.27 2.22
C GLY A 127 -52.02 -21.81 0.98
N ALA A 128 -52.73 -21.29 -0.03
CA ALA A 128 -52.12 -20.75 -1.25
C ALA A 128 -51.24 -19.51 -0.98
N GLY A 129 -51.70 -18.58 -0.13
CA GLY A 129 -50.94 -17.38 0.23
C GLY A 129 -49.64 -17.69 0.99
N VAL A 130 -49.66 -18.68 1.88
CA VAL A 130 -48.46 -19.16 2.57
C VAL A 130 -47.50 -19.84 1.59
N GLY A 131 -48.01 -20.68 0.69
CA GLY A 131 -47.21 -21.31 -0.36
C GLY A 131 -46.49 -20.29 -1.25
N ALA A 132 -47.20 -19.24 -1.71
CA ALA A 132 -46.64 -18.16 -2.50
C ALA A 132 -45.58 -17.34 -1.75
N SER A 133 -45.77 -17.11 -0.45
CA SER A 133 -44.79 -16.39 0.37
C SER A 133 -43.50 -17.20 0.57
N VAL A 134 -43.61 -18.52 0.73
CA VAL A 134 -42.47 -19.43 0.83
C VAL A 134 -41.70 -19.51 -0.48
N THR A 135 -42.39 -19.58 -1.63
CA THR A 135 -41.72 -19.58 -2.94
C THR A 135 -40.97 -18.28 -3.19
N VAL A 136 -41.56 -17.12 -2.86
CA VAL A 136 -40.87 -15.82 -2.96
C VAL A 136 -39.66 -15.75 -2.04
N LEU A 137 -39.76 -16.20 -0.78
CA LEU A 137 -38.63 -16.22 0.15
C LEU A 137 -37.50 -17.14 -0.32
N LEU A 138 -37.83 -18.31 -0.87
CA LEU A 138 -36.84 -19.22 -1.45
C LEU A 138 -36.19 -18.63 -2.70
N ALA A 139 -36.97 -17.94 -3.55
CA ALA A 139 -36.46 -17.25 -4.73
C ALA A 139 -35.48 -16.12 -4.35
N LEU A 140 -35.84 -15.26 -3.39
CA LEU A 140 -34.97 -14.17 -2.89
C LEU A 140 -33.68 -14.70 -2.24
N ARG A 141 -33.77 -15.80 -1.49
CA ARG A 141 -32.57 -16.44 -0.92
C ARG A 141 -31.66 -17.06 -1.98
N ARG A 142 -32.24 -17.73 -2.96
CA ARG A 142 -31.48 -18.28 -4.09
C ARG A 142 -30.82 -17.16 -4.88
N GLN A 143 -31.54 -16.07 -5.13
CA GLN A 143 -30.99 -14.89 -5.80
C GLN A 143 -29.78 -14.34 -5.03
N HIS A 144 -29.89 -14.15 -3.72
CA HIS A 144 -28.76 -13.64 -2.93
C HIS A 144 -27.56 -14.60 -2.90
N HIS A 145 -27.81 -15.92 -2.84
CA HIS A 145 -26.75 -16.92 -2.97
C HIS A 145 -26.12 -16.95 -4.36
N HIS A 146 -26.92 -16.75 -5.42
CA HIS A 146 -26.39 -16.64 -6.78
C HIS A 146 -25.56 -15.37 -6.96
N GLU A 147 -26.03 -14.22 -6.48
CA GLU A 147 -25.30 -12.94 -6.55
C GLU A 147 -23.96 -13.00 -5.81
N THR A 148 -23.92 -13.64 -4.64
CA THR A 148 -22.68 -13.81 -3.87
C THR A 148 -21.74 -14.83 -4.52
N ALA A 149 -22.27 -15.92 -5.07
CA ALA A 149 -21.48 -16.90 -5.79
C ALA A 149 -20.90 -16.31 -7.09
N THR A 150 -21.69 -15.55 -7.86
CA THR A 150 -21.21 -14.91 -9.09
C THR A 150 -20.14 -13.87 -8.81
N ALA A 151 -20.34 -13.04 -7.77
CA ALA A 151 -19.33 -12.05 -7.37
C ALA A 151 -17.99 -12.72 -6.98
N GLN A 152 -18.03 -13.83 -6.23
CA GLN A 152 -16.83 -14.61 -5.91
C GLN A 152 -16.17 -15.18 -7.16
N THR A 153 -16.95 -15.76 -8.09
CA THR A 153 -16.37 -16.30 -9.33
C THR A 153 -15.77 -15.23 -10.23
N GLU A 154 -16.35 -14.01 -10.26
CA GLU A 154 -15.80 -12.88 -11.01
C GLU A 154 -14.50 -12.37 -10.40
N HIS A 155 -14.43 -12.28 -9.06
CA HIS A 155 -13.20 -11.94 -8.35
C HIS A 155 -12.11 -12.99 -8.59
N ASP A 156 -12.42 -14.28 -8.43
CA ASP A 156 -11.48 -15.38 -8.68
C ASP A 156 -11.00 -15.37 -10.15
N ALA A 157 -11.88 -15.05 -11.10
CA ALA A 157 -11.52 -14.95 -12.52
C ALA A 157 -10.61 -13.74 -12.79
N ALA A 158 -10.86 -12.60 -12.13
CA ALA A 158 -10.03 -11.41 -12.24
C ALA A 158 -8.63 -11.65 -11.68
N GLU A 159 -8.50 -12.27 -10.51
CA GLU A 159 -7.21 -12.64 -9.91
C GLU A 159 -6.42 -13.61 -10.78
N ARG A 160 -7.10 -14.63 -11.35
CA ARG A 160 -6.47 -15.57 -12.30
C ARG A 160 -5.96 -14.85 -13.55
N ARG A 161 -6.77 -13.96 -14.13
CA ARG A 161 -6.39 -13.17 -15.31
C ARG A 161 -5.17 -12.29 -15.04
N ILE A 162 -5.11 -11.63 -13.87
CA ILE A 162 -3.95 -10.84 -13.44
C ILE A 162 -2.71 -11.73 -13.35
N THR A 163 -2.83 -12.90 -12.72
CA THR A 163 -1.73 -13.87 -12.58
C THR A 163 -1.24 -14.38 -13.93
N GLU A 164 -2.14 -14.66 -14.87
CA GLU A 164 -1.80 -15.09 -16.23
C GLU A 164 -1.08 -13.98 -17.00
N LEU A 165 -1.56 -12.74 -16.94
CA LEU A 165 -0.92 -11.58 -17.59
C LEU A 165 0.46 -11.30 -16.99
N TYR A 166 0.58 -11.38 -15.67
CA TYR A 166 1.85 -11.28 -14.96
C TYR A 166 2.84 -12.35 -15.43
N THR A 167 2.43 -13.62 -15.39
CA THR A 167 3.28 -14.75 -15.80
C THR A 167 3.76 -14.59 -17.24
N LYS A 168 2.86 -14.20 -18.14
CA LYS A 168 3.20 -13.94 -19.55
C LYS A 168 4.17 -12.78 -19.72
N ALA A 169 4.02 -11.70 -18.96
CA ALA A 169 4.92 -10.56 -19.03
C ALA A 169 6.33 -10.90 -18.50
N VAL A 170 6.41 -11.67 -17.40
CA VAL A 170 7.67 -12.19 -16.87
C VAL A 170 8.34 -13.16 -17.85
N GLU A 171 7.58 -14.04 -18.50
CA GLU A 171 8.11 -14.93 -19.56
C GLU A 171 8.70 -14.12 -20.73
N GLN A 172 8.01 -13.06 -21.16
CA GLN A 172 8.49 -12.15 -22.20
C GLN A 172 9.78 -11.44 -21.79
N LEU A 173 9.91 -11.05 -20.52
CA LEU A 173 11.12 -10.43 -19.97
C LEU A 173 12.34 -11.38 -19.99
N GLY A 174 12.12 -12.70 -19.94
CA GLY A 174 13.16 -13.72 -20.11
C GLY A 174 13.57 -14.01 -21.55
N SER A 175 12.93 -13.38 -22.54
CA SER A 175 13.20 -13.64 -23.96
C SER A 175 14.62 -13.20 -24.38
N PRO A 176 15.30 -13.94 -25.28
CA PRO A 176 16.58 -13.50 -25.84
C PRO A 176 16.43 -12.25 -26.72
N GLN A 177 15.23 -11.95 -27.22
CA GLN A 177 14.96 -10.83 -28.11
C GLN A 177 14.56 -9.57 -27.32
N ALA A 178 15.35 -8.50 -27.46
CA ALA A 178 15.07 -7.24 -26.76
C ALA A 178 13.67 -6.64 -27.03
N PRO A 179 13.12 -6.67 -28.27
CA PRO A 179 11.76 -6.18 -28.51
C PRO A 179 10.69 -6.91 -27.68
N VAL A 180 10.87 -8.21 -27.45
CA VAL A 180 9.94 -9.01 -26.63
C VAL A 180 10.08 -8.64 -25.15
N ARG A 181 11.31 -8.42 -24.66
CA ARG A 181 11.55 -7.95 -23.29
C ARG A 181 10.94 -6.58 -23.02
N LEU A 182 11.06 -5.65 -23.97
CA LEU A 182 10.40 -4.34 -23.91
C LEU A 182 8.87 -4.49 -23.82
N GLY A 183 8.28 -5.37 -24.64
CA GLY A 183 6.86 -5.71 -24.56
C GLY A 183 6.46 -6.24 -23.17
N GLY A 184 7.30 -7.09 -22.57
CA GLY A 184 7.12 -7.59 -21.20
C GLY A 184 7.14 -6.48 -20.15
N LEU A 185 8.11 -5.55 -20.23
CA LEU A 185 8.19 -4.39 -19.31
C LEU A 185 6.94 -3.51 -19.38
N TYR A 186 6.48 -3.14 -20.58
CA TYR A 186 5.26 -2.35 -20.74
C TYR A 186 4.00 -3.11 -20.31
N ALA A 187 3.98 -4.43 -20.45
CA ALA A 187 2.88 -5.26 -19.93
C ALA A 187 2.86 -5.27 -18.40
N LEU A 188 4.02 -5.36 -17.75
CA LEU A 188 4.15 -5.24 -16.29
C LEU A 188 3.74 -3.85 -15.80
N GLU A 189 4.20 -2.79 -16.46
CA GLU A 189 3.81 -1.40 -16.15
C GLU A 189 2.28 -1.24 -16.15
N ARG A 190 1.64 -1.65 -17.25
CA ARG A 190 0.18 -1.60 -17.40
C ARG A 190 -0.53 -2.43 -16.32
N LEU A 191 0.02 -3.58 -15.95
CA LEU A 191 -0.55 -4.39 -14.89
C LEU A 191 -0.55 -3.65 -13.54
N GLY A 192 0.56 -2.98 -13.20
CA GLY A 192 0.71 -2.19 -11.97
C GLY A 192 -0.19 -0.96 -11.91
N GLN A 193 -0.54 -0.41 -13.08
CA GLN A 193 -1.57 0.63 -13.19
C GLN A 193 -2.97 0.09 -12.85
N THR A 194 -3.30 -1.11 -13.31
CA THR A 194 -4.64 -1.68 -13.10
C THR A 194 -4.82 -2.41 -11.77
N ALA A 195 -3.73 -2.83 -11.12
CA ALA A 195 -3.75 -3.63 -9.90
C ALA A 195 -2.78 -3.07 -8.85
N PRO A 196 -3.22 -2.09 -8.04
CA PRO A 196 -2.36 -1.41 -7.05
C PRO A 196 -1.69 -2.35 -6.05
N ASP A 197 -2.38 -3.41 -5.64
CA ASP A 197 -1.88 -4.41 -4.67
C ASP A 197 -0.63 -5.17 -5.18
N HIS A 198 -0.36 -5.13 -6.49
CA HIS A 198 0.77 -5.82 -7.11
C HIS A 198 1.93 -4.89 -7.52
N ARG A 199 1.82 -3.58 -7.28
CA ARG A 199 2.84 -2.58 -7.69
C ARG A 199 4.22 -2.93 -7.14
N GLN A 200 4.32 -3.28 -5.84
CA GLN A 200 5.60 -3.68 -5.25
C GLN A 200 6.17 -4.93 -5.92
N THR A 201 5.34 -5.97 -6.17
CA THR A 201 5.80 -7.18 -6.87
C THR A 201 6.32 -6.88 -8.27
N ILE A 202 5.68 -5.97 -8.99
CA ILE A 202 6.13 -5.54 -10.31
C ILE A 202 7.46 -4.80 -10.24
N VAL A 203 7.61 -3.87 -9.29
CA VAL A 203 8.87 -3.16 -9.01
C VAL A 203 9.97 -4.17 -8.67
N ASP A 204 9.69 -5.15 -7.81
CA ASP A 204 10.65 -6.19 -7.41
C ASP A 204 11.15 -7.02 -8.61
N VAL A 205 10.27 -7.32 -9.58
CA VAL A 205 10.65 -8.01 -10.82
C VAL A 205 11.55 -7.14 -11.70
N ILE A 206 11.22 -5.85 -11.86
CA ILE A 206 12.03 -4.91 -12.64
C ILE A 206 13.41 -4.74 -11.97
N CYS A 207 13.43 -4.58 -10.65
CA CYS A 207 14.63 -4.57 -9.82
C CYS A 207 15.46 -5.86 -9.97
N ALA A 208 14.82 -7.03 -9.93
CA ALA A 208 15.50 -8.32 -10.16
C ALA A 208 16.12 -8.40 -11.56
N TYR A 209 15.44 -7.89 -12.59
CA TYR A 209 15.98 -7.78 -13.95
C TYR A 209 17.22 -6.89 -13.99
N LEU A 210 17.17 -5.71 -13.36
CA LEU A 210 18.30 -4.76 -13.30
C LEU A 210 19.51 -5.34 -12.55
N ARG A 211 19.28 -6.18 -11.54
CA ARG A 211 20.35 -6.88 -10.79
C ARG A 211 21.03 -8.00 -11.58
N MET A 212 20.46 -8.47 -12.70
CA MET A 212 21.14 -9.49 -13.51
C MET A 212 22.48 -8.97 -14.06
N PRO A 213 23.50 -9.84 -14.19
CA PRO A 213 24.81 -9.45 -14.71
C PRO A 213 24.73 -8.68 -16.01
N TYR A 214 25.45 -7.56 -16.09
CA TYR A 214 25.42 -6.66 -17.23
C TYR A 214 26.82 -6.19 -17.58
N THR A 215 27.10 -6.13 -18.87
CA THR A 215 28.32 -5.51 -19.39
C THR A 215 27.90 -4.41 -20.36
N PRO A 216 28.20 -3.13 -20.06
CA PRO A 216 27.82 -2.03 -20.92
C PRO A 216 28.45 -2.14 -22.30
N PRO A 217 27.82 -1.55 -23.34
CA PRO A 217 28.44 -1.42 -24.64
C PRO A 217 29.81 -0.76 -24.54
N ALA A 218 30.76 -1.23 -25.34
CA ALA A 218 32.06 -0.58 -25.42
C ALA A 218 31.94 0.66 -26.30
N ASP A 219 32.54 1.77 -25.86
CA ASP A 219 32.71 2.94 -26.72
C ASP A 219 33.51 2.54 -27.97
N PRO A 220 33.12 3.03 -29.16
CA PRO A 220 33.79 2.68 -30.41
C PRO A 220 35.18 3.31 -30.55
N THR A 221 35.75 3.91 -29.50
CA THR A 221 37.10 4.47 -29.55
C THR A 221 38.07 3.36 -29.96
N PRO A 222 38.74 3.49 -31.12
CA PRO A 222 39.74 2.52 -31.52
C PRO A 222 40.84 2.60 -30.47
N ARG A 223 41.04 1.52 -29.71
CA ARG A 223 42.26 1.37 -28.92
C ARG A 223 43.43 1.37 -29.92
N HIS A 224 44.06 2.52 -30.08
CA HIS A 224 45.33 2.68 -30.78
C HIS A 224 46.42 2.00 -29.94
N GLY A 225 46.47 0.67 -30.01
CA GLY A 225 47.42 -0.09 -29.21
C GLY A 225 47.36 -1.57 -29.56
N LEU A 226 48.42 -2.02 -30.26
CA LEU A 226 48.82 -3.42 -30.44
C LEU A 226 47.80 -4.31 -31.16
N TRP A 227 47.72 -4.16 -32.49
CA TRP A 227 47.29 -5.29 -33.32
C TRP A 227 48.39 -6.36 -33.32
N PRO A 228 48.08 -7.61 -32.98
CA PRO A 228 49.04 -8.69 -33.15
C PRO A 228 49.45 -8.75 -34.62
N ALA A 229 50.75 -8.68 -34.91
CA ALA A 229 51.32 -8.72 -36.27
C ALA A 229 51.04 -10.05 -37.04
N ALA A 230 50.23 -10.94 -36.48
CA ALA A 230 50.02 -12.31 -36.94
C ALA A 230 48.61 -12.60 -37.50
N LEU A 231 47.70 -11.61 -37.58
CA LEU A 231 46.34 -11.84 -38.10
C LEU A 231 46.22 -11.43 -39.57
N SER A 232 45.66 -12.32 -40.38
CA SER A 232 45.25 -11.99 -41.75
C SER A 232 44.11 -10.96 -41.76
N ARG A 233 43.96 -10.22 -42.88
CA ARG A 233 42.84 -9.29 -43.10
C ARG A 233 41.47 -9.96 -42.90
N ALA A 234 41.32 -11.21 -43.31
CA ALA A 234 40.09 -11.97 -43.13
C ALA A 234 39.78 -12.24 -41.64
N GLN A 235 40.79 -12.62 -40.85
CA GLN A 235 40.63 -12.82 -39.40
C GLN A 235 40.31 -11.52 -38.66
N LEU A 236 40.90 -10.39 -39.09
CA LEU A 236 40.57 -9.06 -38.56
C LEU A 236 39.11 -8.67 -38.87
N ALA A 237 38.66 -8.88 -40.11
CA ALA A 237 37.29 -8.63 -40.51
C ALA A 237 36.29 -9.51 -39.74
N ALA A 238 36.57 -10.81 -39.59
CA ALA A 238 35.74 -11.73 -38.81
C ALA A 238 35.65 -11.30 -37.33
N ARG A 239 36.78 -10.91 -36.71
CA ARG A 239 36.80 -10.39 -35.34
C ARG A 239 36.04 -9.08 -35.18
N ALA A 240 36.15 -8.17 -36.14
CA ALA A 240 35.40 -6.92 -36.15
C ALA A 240 33.89 -7.19 -36.22
N LEU A 241 33.46 -8.12 -37.07
CA LEU A 241 32.05 -8.50 -37.21
C LEU A 241 31.49 -9.16 -35.93
N ILE A 242 32.23 -10.09 -35.31
CA ILE A 242 31.83 -10.71 -34.04
C ILE A 242 31.73 -9.65 -32.92
N ARG A 243 32.71 -8.75 -32.81
CA ARG A 243 32.67 -7.64 -31.85
C ARG A 243 31.50 -6.71 -32.10
N GLY A 244 31.23 -6.37 -33.36
CA GLY A 244 30.09 -5.55 -33.76
C GLY A 244 28.78 -6.17 -33.29
N LYS A 245 28.52 -7.44 -33.64
CA LYS A 245 27.30 -8.15 -33.23
C LYS A 245 27.14 -8.25 -31.72
N ALA A 246 28.22 -8.54 -30.99
CA ALA A 246 28.19 -8.59 -29.53
C ALA A 246 27.90 -7.20 -28.93
N ASN A 247 28.46 -6.14 -29.52
CA ASN A 247 28.19 -4.77 -29.09
C ASN A 247 26.74 -4.37 -29.40
N ASP A 248 26.18 -4.78 -30.54
CA ASP A 248 24.77 -4.55 -30.88
C ASP A 248 23.83 -5.20 -29.86
N GLN A 249 24.14 -6.44 -29.43
CA GLN A 249 23.37 -7.12 -28.39
C GLN A 249 23.47 -6.39 -27.03
N ARG A 250 24.64 -5.85 -26.68
CA ARG A 250 24.80 -5.01 -25.48
C ARG A 250 24.02 -3.71 -25.57
N HIS A 251 23.96 -3.08 -26.75
CA HIS A 251 23.13 -1.89 -26.95
C HIS A 251 21.64 -2.22 -26.81
N GLN A 252 21.19 -3.34 -27.36
CA GLN A 252 19.82 -3.80 -27.18
C GLN A 252 19.50 -4.05 -25.70
N GLU A 253 20.42 -4.67 -24.95
CA GLU A 253 20.27 -4.87 -23.51
C GLU A 253 20.28 -3.55 -22.73
N LEU A 254 21.15 -2.60 -23.09
CA LEU A 254 21.17 -1.26 -22.53
C LEU A 254 19.80 -0.59 -22.71
N GLN A 255 19.20 -0.67 -23.89
CA GLN A 255 17.88 -0.08 -24.14
C GLN A 255 16.81 -0.68 -23.22
N VAL A 256 16.76 -2.00 -23.06
CA VAL A 256 15.78 -2.66 -22.15
C VAL A 256 16.00 -2.21 -20.71
N ARG A 257 17.24 -2.10 -20.25
CA ARG A 257 17.59 -1.64 -18.89
C ARG A 257 17.29 -0.17 -18.67
N MET A 258 17.48 0.67 -19.68
CA MET A 258 17.07 2.07 -19.63
C MET A 258 15.55 2.19 -19.56
N THR A 259 14.79 1.39 -20.33
CA THR A 259 13.33 1.33 -20.21
C THR A 259 12.89 0.90 -18.81
N ALA A 260 13.52 -0.12 -18.23
CA ALA A 260 13.25 -0.55 -16.86
C ALA A 260 13.50 0.59 -15.84
N GLN A 261 14.64 1.29 -15.93
CA GLN A 261 14.94 2.46 -15.09
C GLN A 261 13.93 3.59 -15.29
N HIS A 262 13.53 3.88 -16.53
CA HIS A 262 12.54 4.90 -16.83
C HIS A 262 11.15 4.58 -16.27
N ILE A 263 10.71 3.31 -16.33
CA ILE A 263 9.43 2.89 -15.74
C ILE A 263 9.45 3.06 -14.23
N LEU A 264 10.55 2.67 -13.57
CA LEU A 264 10.71 2.90 -12.13
C LEU A 264 10.66 4.40 -11.80
N ALA A 265 11.48 5.23 -12.47
CA ALA A 265 11.51 6.66 -12.25
C ALA A 265 10.13 7.31 -12.50
N ALA A 266 9.43 6.91 -13.57
CA ALA A 266 8.13 7.46 -13.91
C ALA A 266 7.06 7.21 -12.83
N HIS A 267 7.13 6.08 -12.13
CA HIS A 267 6.17 5.73 -11.07
C HIS A 267 6.62 6.13 -9.67
N LEU A 268 7.90 6.43 -9.48
CA LEU A 268 8.43 6.97 -8.22
C LEU A 268 8.43 8.50 -8.22
N ARG A 269 8.34 9.17 -9.37
CA ARG A 269 8.36 10.63 -9.47
C ARG A 269 7.01 11.23 -9.08
N ASP A 270 7.03 12.06 -8.06
CA ASP A 270 5.87 12.88 -7.68
C ASP A 270 5.93 14.20 -8.43
N THR A 271 5.08 14.33 -9.45
CA THR A 271 4.99 15.53 -10.31
C THR A 271 4.29 16.70 -9.62
N ARG A 272 3.73 16.51 -8.43
CA ARG A 272 3.06 17.58 -7.68
C ARG A 272 4.08 18.59 -7.16
N PRO A 273 3.82 19.90 -7.34
CA PRO A 273 4.62 20.96 -6.72
C PRO A 273 4.69 20.75 -5.20
N PRO A 274 5.87 20.88 -4.57
CA PRO A 274 6.04 20.63 -3.12
C PRO A 274 5.04 21.37 -2.24
N ASP A 275 4.67 22.59 -2.61
CA ASP A 275 3.73 23.49 -1.91
C ASP A 275 2.26 23.05 -2.02
N GLU A 276 1.91 22.23 -3.01
CA GLU A 276 0.54 21.78 -3.25
C GLU A 276 0.29 20.32 -2.86
N ARG A 277 1.33 19.54 -2.52
CA ARG A 277 1.25 18.08 -2.25
C ARG A 277 0.23 17.66 -1.18
N GLU A 278 0.04 18.47 -0.15
CA GLU A 278 -0.90 18.16 0.95
C GLU A 278 -2.37 18.33 0.54
N ASN A 279 -2.64 19.23 -0.41
CA ASN A 279 -4.00 19.64 -0.78
C ASN A 279 -4.44 19.11 -2.16
N THR A 280 -3.53 18.53 -2.93
CA THR A 280 -3.80 17.99 -4.27
C THR A 280 -3.84 16.47 -4.26
N GLN A 281 -4.83 15.90 -4.96
CA GLN A 281 -4.90 14.45 -5.12
C GLN A 281 -3.64 13.90 -5.76
N VAL A 282 -3.19 12.75 -5.27
CA VAL A 282 -2.07 11.99 -5.82
C VAL A 282 -2.37 11.64 -7.29
N ASP A 283 -1.41 11.87 -8.19
CA ASP A 283 -1.50 11.45 -9.58
C ASP A 283 -1.58 9.91 -9.64
N ASP A 284 -2.51 9.36 -10.42
CA ASP A 284 -2.69 7.92 -10.63
C ASP A 284 -1.39 7.22 -11.08
N ARG A 285 -0.48 7.97 -11.75
CA ARG A 285 0.82 7.48 -12.19
C ARG A 285 1.84 7.32 -11.08
N PHE A 286 1.72 8.07 -9.98
CA PHE A 286 2.63 7.97 -8.84
C PHE A 286 2.24 6.78 -7.96
N TRP A 287 3.21 5.93 -7.66
CA TRP A 287 3.05 4.75 -6.83
C TRP A 287 3.70 5.01 -5.46
N GLU A 288 2.86 5.39 -4.50
CA GLU A 288 3.28 5.74 -3.14
C GLU A 288 3.83 4.55 -2.35
N GLY A 289 4.84 4.80 -1.52
CA GLY A 289 5.31 3.85 -0.51
C GLY A 289 6.11 2.66 -1.06
N LEU A 290 6.67 2.80 -2.26
CA LEU A 290 7.43 1.73 -2.90
C LEU A 290 8.85 1.61 -2.38
N ARG A 291 9.34 0.38 -2.33
CA ARG A 291 10.73 0.05 -2.05
C ARG A 291 11.45 -0.38 -3.32
N ILE A 292 12.73 -0.04 -3.43
CA ILE A 292 13.58 -0.46 -4.55
C ILE A 292 14.80 -1.21 -4.03
N ASP A 293 15.11 -2.34 -4.67
CA ASP A 293 16.33 -3.11 -4.40
C ASP A 293 17.08 -3.37 -5.71
N VAL A 294 18.08 -2.53 -5.96
CA VAL A 294 18.99 -2.63 -7.10
C VAL A 294 20.42 -2.85 -6.61
N ALA A 295 20.59 -3.50 -5.46
CA ALA A 295 21.89 -3.85 -4.93
C ALA A 295 22.68 -4.68 -5.96
N HIS A 296 23.98 -4.39 -6.07
CA HIS A 296 24.90 -4.98 -7.07
C HIS A 296 24.54 -4.73 -8.55
N ALA A 297 23.50 -3.94 -8.85
CA ALA A 297 23.13 -3.65 -10.23
C ALA A 297 24.15 -2.71 -10.89
N THR A 298 24.30 -2.83 -12.21
CA THR A 298 25.00 -1.84 -13.03
C THR A 298 23.98 -0.97 -13.75
N LEU A 299 23.87 0.29 -13.35
CA LEU A 299 22.90 1.28 -13.82
C LEU A 299 23.60 2.31 -14.70
N THR A 300 22.89 2.91 -15.65
CA THR A 300 23.50 3.77 -16.68
C THR A 300 22.61 4.98 -16.93
N HIS A 301 23.18 6.17 -16.74
CA HIS A 301 22.47 7.46 -16.82
C HIS A 301 21.19 7.50 -15.98
N LEU A 302 21.30 7.11 -14.70
CA LEU A 302 20.14 7.03 -13.81
C LEU A 302 19.63 8.43 -13.46
N ASP A 303 18.35 8.68 -13.71
CA ASP A 303 17.65 9.91 -13.31
C ASP A 303 16.46 9.58 -12.40
N PHE A 304 16.69 9.74 -11.11
CA PHE A 304 15.71 9.64 -10.03
C PHE A 304 15.43 11.02 -9.41
N SER A 305 15.64 12.11 -10.16
CA SER A 305 15.24 13.44 -9.69
C SER A 305 13.73 13.48 -9.40
N TYR A 306 13.37 14.14 -8.31
CA TYR A 306 12.00 14.28 -7.79
C TYR A 306 11.30 12.94 -7.49
N CYS A 307 12.05 11.85 -7.34
CA CYS A 307 11.49 10.55 -6.97
C CYS A 307 11.28 10.44 -5.45
N HIS A 308 10.21 9.77 -5.06
CA HIS A 308 9.85 9.48 -3.68
C HIS A 308 9.89 7.97 -3.47
N VAL A 309 10.70 7.52 -2.53
CA VAL A 309 10.93 6.10 -2.28
C VAL A 309 10.87 5.84 -0.78
N ALA A 310 10.18 4.77 -0.39
CA ALA A 310 10.10 4.37 1.01
C ALA A 310 11.40 3.76 1.53
N GLU A 311 12.00 2.83 0.79
CA GLU A 311 13.31 2.27 1.12
C GLU A 311 14.09 2.06 -0.18
N ALA A 312 15.38 2.36 -0.16
CA ALA A 312 16.20 2.27 -1.35
C ALA A 312 17.52 1.54 -1.07
N ASN A 313 17.71 0.39 -1.70
CA ASN A 313 18.95 -0.35 -1.62
C ASN A 313 19.73 -0.28 -2.94
N PHE A 314 20.80 0.50 -2.93
CA PHE A 314 21.83 0.64 -3.95
C PHE A 314 23.18 0.06 -3.51
N SER A 315 23.21 -0.79 -2.47
CA SER A 315 24.44 -1.37 -1.94
C SER A 315 25.24 -2.05 -3.05
N HIS A 316 26.51 -1.70 -3.17
CA HIS A 316 27.44 -2.22 -4.17
C HIS A 316 26.97 -2.03 -5.63
N ALA A 317 26.00 -1.16 -5.89
CA ALA A 317 25.60 -0.81 -7.24
C ALA A 317 26.73 -0.03 -7.93
N THR A 318 26.84 -0.20 -9.24
CA THR A 318 27.76 0.57 -10.09
C THR A 318 26.95 1.47 -11.00
N PHE A 319 27.10 2.77 -10.87
CA PHE A 319 26.46 3.76 -11.73
C PHE A 319 27.43 4.28 -12.78
N ILE A 320 27.02 4.23 -14.04
CA ILE A 320 27.81 4.65 -15.20
C ILE A 320 27.18 5.89 -15.83
N GLY A 321 27.99 6.91 -16.09
CA GLY A 321 27.51 8.20 -16.58
C GLY A 321 26.95 9.06 -15.44
N LYS A 322 26.21 10.12 -15.81
CA LYS A 322 25.61 11.05 -14.86
C LYS A 322 24.49 10.37 -14.06
N VAL A 323 24.45 10.61 -12.75
CA VAL A 323 23.43 10.11 -11.82
C VAL A 323 22.75 11.27 -11.14
N LEU A 324 21.42 11.26 -11.12
CA LEU A 324 20.62 12.34 -10.56
C LEU A 324 19.64 11.79 -9.51
N PHE A 325 19.71 12.34 -8.31
CA PHE A 325 18.78 12.20 -7.20
C PHE A 325 18.32 13.59 -6.73
N GLU A 326 18.23 14.55 -7.65
CA GLU A 326 17.95 15.95 -7.32
C GLU A 326 16.53 16.08 -6.77
N ALA A 327 16.38 16.68 -5.59
CA ALA A 327 15.11 16.75 -4.87
C ALA A 327 14.39 15.40 -4.72
N ALA A 328 15.14 14.29 -4.69
CA ALA A 328 14.59 12.98 -4.36
C ALA A 328 14.33 12.89 -2.85
N SER A 329 13.28 12.19 -2.46
CA SER A 329 12.91 11.97 -1.06
C SER A 329 12.97 10.48 -0.74
N PHE A 330 13.77 10.13 0.27
CA PHE A 330 13.87 8.80 0.85
C PHE A 330 13.23 8.84 2.24
N THR A 331 12.02 8.29 2.36
CA THR A 331 11.23 8.40 3.60
C THR A 331 11.59 7.35 4.66
N GLY A 332 12.38 6.34 4.28
CA GLY A 332 13.03 5.36 5.12
C GLY A 332 14.47 5.14 4.66
N ASP A 333 15.08 4.02 5.07
CA ASP A 333 16.51 3.75 4.86
C ASP A 333 16.95 3.85 3.39
N ALA A 334 18.06 4.56 3.16
CA ALA A 334 18.71 4.67 1.86
C ALA A 334 20.16 4.17 1.93
N SER A 335 20.40 2.98 1.37
CA SER A 335 21.70 2.34 1.37
C SER A 335 22.45 2.50 0.05
N PHE A 336 23.60 3.14 0.11
CA PHE A 336 24.62 3.25 -0.95
C PHE A 336 25.94 2.59 -0.51
N LEU A 337 25.86 1.61 0.41
CA LEU A 337 27.01 0.91 0.98
C LEU A 337 27.91 0.35 -0.13
N GLY A 338 29.16 0.80 -0.21
CA GLY A 338 30.13 0.36 -1.21
C GLY A 338 29.71 0.61 -2.66
N ALA A 339 28.75 1.51 -2.91
CA ALA A 339 28.33 1.86 -4.26
C ALA A 339 29.43 2.63 -5.01
N THR A 340 29.47 2.51 -6.33
CA THR A 340 30.46 3.19 -7.18
C THR A 340 29.75 4.10 -8.19
N PHE A 341 30.03 5.39 -8.13
CA PHE A 341 29.58 6.40 -9.09
C PHE A 341 30.73 6.74 -10.04
N ALA A 342 30.70 6.17 -11.25
CA ALA A 342 31.80 6.32 -12.21
C ALA A 342 31.80 7.69 -12.92
N GLY A 343 30.65 8.36 -12.99
CA GLY A 343 30.50 9.74 -13.47
C GLY A 343 30.04 10.67 -12.36
N ASP A 344 29.54 11.84 -12.75
CA ASP A 344 29.04 12.84 -11.79
C ASP A 344 27.74 12.36 -11.11
N ALA A 345 27.63 12.63 -9.81
CA ALA A 345 26.47 12.27 -8.99
C ALA A 345 25.87 13.51 -8.31
N SER A 346 24.61 13.81 -8.59
CA SER A 346 23.90 14.94 -8.00
C SER A 346 22.83 14.44 -7.04
N PHE A 347 22.93 14.82 -5.78
CA PHE A 347 21.93 14.69 -4.73
C PHE A 347 21.38 16.07 -4.34
N LEU A 348 21.55 17.10 -5.19
CA LEU A 348 21.14 18.47 -4.88
C LEU A 348 19.71 18.55 -4.32
N GLY A 349 19.55 19.08 -3.11
CA GLY A 349 18.25 19.23 -2.47
C GLY A 349 17.54 17.91 -2.10
N ALA A 350 18.24 16.77 -2.13
CA ALA A 350 17.65 15.50 -1.72
C ALA A 350 17.36 15.45 -0.21
N GLU A 351 16.35 14.68 0.16
CA GLU A 351 15.90 14.51 1.54
C GLU A 351 16.04 13.04 1.95
N PHE A 352 16.76 12.79 3.03
CA PHE A 352 16.88 11.49 3.68
C PHE A 352 16.22 11.58 5.05
N ALA A 353 15.00 11.03 5.17
CA ALA A 353 14.22 11.12 6.40
C ALA A 353 14.72 10.17 7.49
N ASP A 354 15.37 9.07 7.09
CA ASP A 354 15.94 8.03 7.96
C ASP A 354 17.44 7.84 7.65
N ASP A 355 18.03 6.72 8.06
CA ASP A 355 19.44 6.40 7.87
C ASP A 355 19.89 6.47 6.38
N ALA A 356 20.96 7.23 6.13
CA ALA A 356 21.61 7.34 4.83
C ALA A 356 23.03 6.75 4.89
N TRP A 357 23.23 5.59 4.27
CA TRP A 357 24.50 4.86 4.33
C TRP A 357 25.31 5.01 3.05
N PHE A 358 26.35 5.82 3.07
CA PHE A 358 27.36 5.97 2.02
C PHE A 358 28.70 5.32 2.39
N VAL A 359 28.70 4.43 3.39
CA VAL A 359 29.91 3.77 3.89
C VAL A 359 30.64 3.05 2.76
N GLY A 360 31.93 3.33 2.59
CA GLY A 360 32.77 2.75 1.54
C GLY A 360 32.38 3.14 0.11
N ALA A 361 31.42 4.04 -0.10
CA ALA A 361 31.01 4.48 -1.43
C ALA A 361 32.17 5.20 -2.14
N THR A 362 32.24 5.08 -3.46
CA THR A 362 33.26 5.72 -4.29
C THR A 362 32.62 6.63 -5.32
N PHE A 363 32.94 7.91 -5.26
CA PHE A 363 32.55 8.95 -6.21
C PHE A 363 33.74 9.30 -7.10
N ALA A 364 33.75 8.74 -8.31
CA ALA A 364 34.85 8.92 -9.25
C ALA A 364 34.80 10.29 -9.93
N GLY A 365 33.60 10.74 -10.30
CA GLY A 365 33.31 12.08 -10.81
C GLY A 365 33.05 13.09 -9.70
N HIS A 366 32.53 14.25 -10.07
CA HIS A 366 32.11 15.25 -9.10
C HIS A 366 30.84 14.79 -8.38
N CYS A 367 30.70 15.10 -7.09
CA CYS A 367 29.47 14.84 -6.35
C CYS A 367 28.91 16.09 -5.67
N ALA A 368 27.60 16.28 -5.76
CA ALA A 368 26.91 17.39 -5.13
C ALA A 368 25.87 16.85 -4.13
N PHE A 369 26.08 17.14 -2.86
CA PHE A 369 25.13 17.05 -1.75
C PHE A 369 24.71 18.46 -1.30
N ALA A 370 24.79 19.44 -2.19
CA ALA A 370 24.38 20.80 -1.84
C ALA A 370 22.89 20.83 -1.48
N ASP A 371 22.52 21.64 -0.48
CA ASP A 371 21.15 21.79 0.02
C ASP A 371 20.46 20.46 0.43
N THR A 372 21.19 19.35 0.60
CA THR A 372 20.60 18.08 1.04
C THR A 372 20.22 18.14 2.51
N THR A 373 19.11 17.51 2.87
CA THR A 373 18.71 17.35 4.27
C THR A 373 18.82 15.88 4.70
N PHE A 374 19.68 15.63 5.68
CA PHE A 374 19.80 14.34 6.37
C PHE A 374 19.13 14.45 7.74
N THR A 375 17.94 13.84 7.85
CA THR A 375 17.18 13.84 9.10
C THR A 375 17.68 12.75 10.04
N GLY A 376 17.93 11.55 9.51
CA GLY A 376 18.61 10.46 10.20
C GLY A 376 20.14 10.56 10.15
N PRO A 377 20.85 9.61 10.78
CA PRO A 377 22.29 9.40 10.62
C PRO A 377 22.75 9.40 9.16
N ALA A 378 23.79 10.19 8.87
CA ALA A 378 24.44 10.22 7.56
C ALA A 378 25.86 9.65 7.68
N LEU A 379 26.08 8.42 7.19
CA LEU A 379 27.32 7.68 7.38
C LEU A 379 28.13 7.63 6.08
N PHE A 380 29.28 8.30 6.06
CA PHE A 380 30.24 8.36 4.96
C PHE A 380 31.59 7.73 5.34
N ASP A 381 31.63 6.86 6.36
CA ASP A 381 32.85 6.17 6.77
C ASP A 381 33.50 5.44 5.58
N ASP A 382 34.83 5.51 5.45
CA ASP A 382 35.60 4.91 4.34
C ASP A 382 35.20 5.37 2.92
N ALA A 383 34.35 6.39 2.77
CA ALA A 383 33.93 6.91 1.48
C ALA A 383 35.11 7.57 0.75
N ARG A 384 35.11 7.47 -0.59
CA ARG A 384 36.17 8.00 -1.45
C ARG A 384 35.58 8.98 -2.44
N PHE A 385 36.01 10.23 -2.38
CA PHE A 385 35.61 11.31 -3.25
C PHE A 385 36.81 11.72 -4.10
N THR A 386 36.86 11.26 -5.35
CA THR A 386 38.01 11.59 -6.21
C THR A 386 37.84 12.90 -6.97
N GLY A 387 36.63 13.20 -7.42
CA GLY A 387 36.24 14.52 -7.92
C GLY A 387 35.96 15.51 -6.79
N ASP A 388 35.50 16.70 -7.15
CA ASP A 388 35.07 17.69 -6.15
C ASP A 388 33.79 17.21 -5.43
N ALA A 389 33.71 17.50 -4.13
CA ALA A 389 32.61 17.12 -3.26
C ALA A 389 31.96 18.36 -2.62
N TRP A 390 30.75 18.68 -3.04
CA TRP A 390 30.03 19.86 -2.55
C TRP A 390 28.92 19.48 -1.59
N PHE A 391 29.07 19.85 -0.32
CA PHE A 391 28.07 19.73 0.75
C PHE A 391 27.55 21.12 1.18
N ALA A 392 27.70 22.13 0.33
CA ALA A 392 27.33 23.49 0.67
C ALA A 392 25.83 23.61 0.97
N GLY A 393 25.47 24.27 2.07
CA GLY A 393 24.07 24.37 2.52
C GLY A 393 23.43 23.06 3.00
N ALA A 394 24.16 21.94 3.04
CA ALA A 394 23.63 20.67 3.53
C ALA A 394 23.25 20.76 5.02
N THR A 395 22.13 20.16 5.40
CA THR A 395 21.63 20.13 6.77
C THR A 395 21.71 18.70 7.31
N PHE A 396 22.43 18.51 8.40
CA PHE A 396 22.54 17.26 9.15
C PHE A 396 21.86 17.42 10.51
N THR A 397 20.65 16.90 10.67
CA THR A 397 19.90 17.05 11.93
C THR A 397 20.30 16.01 12.98
N PHE A 398 20.96 14.95 12.56
CA PHE A 398 21.56 13.93 13.43
C PHE A 398 23.06 13.78 13.15
N ASN A 399 23.67 12.72 13.68
CA ASN A 399 25.10 12.45 13.52
C ASN A 399 25.51 12.35 12.04
N ALA A 400 26.46 13.18 11.65
CA ALA A 400 27.18 13.08 10.38
C ALA A 400 28.57 12.49 10.63
N VAL A 401 28.89 11.38 9.95
CA VAL A 401 30.11 10.60 10.21
C VAL A 401 30.89 10.45 8.91
N PHE A 402 32.17 10.81 8.95
CA PHE A 402 33.11 10.80 7.82
C PHE A 402 34.44 10.14 8.21
N ASN A 403 34.44 9.17 9.12
CA ASN A 403 35.71 8.58 9.56
C ASN A 403 36.41 7.86 8.41
N ASP A 404 37.73 8.02 8.32
CA ASP A 404 38.57 7.44 7.28
C ASP A 404 38.15 7.79 5.83
N ALA A 405 37.25 8.76 5.66
CA ALA A 405 36.82 9.26 4.36
C ALA A 405 37.99 9.98 3.66
N ARG A 406 38.10 9.81 2.35
CA ARG A 406 39.18 10.38 1.53
C ARG A 406 38.62 11.32 0.48
N PHE A 407 39.00 12.58 0.58
CA PHE A 407 38.64 13.65 -0.35
C PHE A 407 39.87 14.08 -1.13
N THR A 408 39.96 13.69 -2.40
CA THR A 408 41.09 14.10 -3.24
C THR A 408 40.84 15.38 -4.03
N GLY A 409 39.60 15.61 -4.44
CA GLY A 409 39.16 16.87 -5.04
C GLY A 409 38.90 17.96 -4.00
N ASN A 410 38.45 19.14 -4.46
CA ASN A 410 38.03 20.20 -3.56
C ASN A 410 36.76 19.80 -2.81
N THR A 411 36.68 20.14 -1.53
CA THR A 411 35.55 19.85 -0.67
C THR A 411 35.02 21.13 -0.06
N SER A 412 33.72 21.36 -0.12
CA SER A 412 33.09 22.51 0.52
C SER A 412 31.93 22.02 1.39
N PHE A 413 31.95 22.43 2.64
CA PHE A 413 30.84 22.37 3.60
C PHE A 413 30.36 23.79 3.92
N ASP A 414 30.55 24.75 3.00
CA ASP A 414 30.19 26.14 3.23
C ASP A 414 28.69 26.27 3.49
N ASP A 415 28.30 27.08 4.48
CA ASP A 415 26.92 27.23 4.94
C ASP A 415 26.21 25.93 5.39
N ALA A 416 26.93 24.81 5.54
CA ALA A 416 26.36 23.56 6.04
C ALA A 416 25.95 23.69 7.52
N THR A 417 24.82 23.09 7.88
CA THR A 417 24.30 23.10 9.24
C THR A 417 24.39 21.70 9.86
N PHE A 418 25.10 21.58 10.97
CA PHE A 418 25.20 20.37 11.76
C PHE A 418 24.48 20.56 13.09
N THR A 419 23.52 19.71 13.44
CA THR A 419 22.93 19.78 14.80
C THR A 419 23.98 19.40 15.83
N ASP A 420 24.71 18.32 15.55
CA ASP A 420 25.79 17.80 16.39
C ASP A 420 27.13 17.88 15.66
N PRO A 421 28.26 18.06 16.37
CA PRO A 421 29.57 18.08 15.74
C PRO A 421 29.83 16.82 14.91
N PRO A 422 30.18 16.94 13.61
CA PRO A 422 30.48 15.80 12.75
C PRO A 422 31.77 15.09 13.18
N TRP A 423 31.89 13.81 12.82
CA TRP A 423 33.08 13.00 13.08
C TRP A 423 33.94 12.89 11.83
N PHE A 424 35.18 13.38 11.88
CA PHE A 424 36.18 13.27 10.80
C PHE A 424 37.40 12.45 11.22
N GLY A 425 37.24 11.48 12.12
CA GLY A 425 38.37 10.67 12.62
C GLY A 425 39.09 9.95 11.48
N GLY A 426 40.37 10.28 11.23
CA GLY A 426 41.13 9.67 10.14
C GLY A 426 40.79 10.17 8.72
N ALA A 427 39.85 11.12 8.59
CA ALA A 427 39.50 11.70 7.30
C ALA A 427 40.71 12.45 6.68
N ALA A 428 40.90 12.29 5.38
CA ALA A 428 41.99 12.90 4.63
C ALA A 428 41.47 13.84 3.55
N PHE A 429 41.94 15.09 3.56
CA PHE A 429 41.61 16.11 2.58
C PHE A 429 42.89 16.52 1.85
N THR A 430 42.99 16.26 0.54
CA THR A 430 44.14 16.69 -0.26
C THR A 430 43.85 17.91 -1.12
N GLY A 431 42.59 18.13 -1.50
CA GLY A 431 42.15 19.35 -2.17
C GLY A 431 41.85 20.49 -1.19
N ASN A 432 41.34 21.61 -1.70
CA ASN A 432 40.91 22.71 -0.83
C ASN A 432 39.70 22.28 0.01
N LEU A 433 39.66 22.70 1.27
CA LEU A 433 38.58 22.41 2.20
C LEU A 433 37.96 23.72 2.72
N GLY A 434 36.67 23.91 2.48
CA GLY A 434 35.86 25.04 2.96
C GLY A 434 34.83 24.62 4.01
N PHE A 435 34.66 25.48 5.03
CA PHE A 435 33.58 25.45 6.03
C PHE A 435 33.10 26.89 6.30
N GLU A 436 33.25 27.80 5.34
CA GLU A 436 32.86 29.19 5.51
C GLU A 436 31.35 29.28 5.77
N GLY A 437 30.94 29.94 6.85
CA GLY A 437 29.53 30.04 7.22
C GLY A 437 28.92 28.77 7.82
N ALA A 438 29.64 27.64 7.86
CA ALA A 438 29.14 26.38 8.42
C ALA A 438 28.83 26.53 9.92
N GLN A 439 27.77 25.87 10.38
CA GLN A 439 27.23 26.07 11.73
C GLN A 439 27.03 24.75 12.46
N VAL A 440 27.22 24.79 13.79
CA VAL A 440 26.85 23.71 14.70
C VAL A 440 25.80 24.23 15.66
N THR A 441 24.63 23.61 15.75
CA THR A 441 23.56 24.09 16.62
C THR A 441 23.74 23.68 18.08
N ARG A 442 24.28 22.49 18.35
CA ARG A 442 24.55 21.98 19.70
C ARG A 442 26.06 21.79 19.90
N LEU A 443 26.65 22.63 20.75
CA LEU A 443 28.00 22.38 21.25
C LEU A 443 27.92 21.33 22.36
N VAL A 444 28.54 20.17 22.14
CA VAL A 444 28.76 19.21 23.23
C VAL A 444 30.01 19.67 23.97
N THR A 445 29.85 20.25 25.15
CA THR A 445 30.97 20.59 26.04
C THR A 445 31.62 19.30 26.54
N PRO A 446 32.96 19.15 26.46
CA PRO A 446 33.63 17.94 26.93
C PRO A 446 33.58 17.89 28.45
N GLU A 447 32.68 17.07 29.01
CA GLU A 447 32.77 16.61 30.40
C GLU A 447 33.34 15.18 30.41
N GLY A 448 34.62 15.06 30.80
CA GLY A 448 35.28 13.76 30.96
C GLY A 448 35.77 13.12 29.65
N ASP A 449 36.80 12.28 29.78
CA ASP A 449 37.64 11.70 28.72
C ASP A 449 37.04 11.59 27.29
N GLN A 450 37.76 12.21 26.35
CA GLN A 450 37.80 11.88 24.92
C GLN A 450 36.50 12.04 24.12
N ILE A 451 36.00 13.27 23.97
CA ILE A 451 35.30 13.59 22.72
C ILE A 451 36.35 14.09 21.72
N ILE A 452 36.80 13.20 20.84
CA ILE A 452 37.62 13.55 19.68
C ILE A 452 36.72 14.25 18.66
N GLN A 453 36.29 15.47 18.98
CA GLN A 453 35.71 16.40 18.02
C GLN A 453 36.87 16.92 17.15
N ALA A 454 37.26 16.12 16.16
CA ALA A 454 38.31 16.48 15.22
C ALA A 454 37.68 17.24 14.05
N TRP A 455 37.43 18.53 14.22
CA TRP A 455 37.43 19.38 13.03
C TRP A 455 38.78 19.24 12.32
N PRO A 456 38.81 19.25 10.99
CA PRO A 456 40.07 19.24 10.26
C PRO A 456 40.98 20.40 10.73
N PRO A 457 42.31 20.21 10.77
CA PRO A 457 43.23 21.24 11.24
C PRO A 457 43.00 22.60 10.53
N GLY A 458 43.05 23.68 11.31
CA GLY A 458 42.82 25.04 10.81
C GLY A 458 41.38 25.54 10.92
N TRP A 459 40.44 24.72 11.39
CA TRP A 459 39.05 25.11 11.64
C TRP A 459 38.70 25.03 13.12
N VAL A 460 38.04 26.07 13.62
CA VAL A 460 37.53 26.13 15.00
C VAL A 460 36.10 26.62 15.03
N VAL A 461 35.32 26.13 15.99
CA VAL A 461 33.94 26.58 16.20
C VAL A 461 33.94 27.76 17.16
N ARG A 462 33.42 28.90 16.71
CA ARG A 462 33.20 30.07 17.57
C ARG A 462 31.77 30.05 18.12
N PRO A 463 31.59 30.03 19.45
CA PRO A 463 30.26 30.04 20.04
C PRO A 463 29.44 31.26 19.59
N ALA A 464 28.18 31.02 19.22
CA ALA A 464 27.24 32.07 18.84
C ALA A 464 26.36 32.50 20.04
N PRO A 465 25.92 33.77 20.13
CA PRO A 465 24.97 34.19 21.16
C PRO A 465 23.61 33.50 20.93
N GLY A 466 23.31 32.46 21.71
CA GLY A 466 22.10 31.64 21.54
C GLY A 466 22.30 30.13 21.68
N GLY A 467 23.56 29.68 21.81
CA GLY A 467 23.91 28.25 21.75
C GLY A 467 24.43 27.88 20.36
N GLY A 468 25.23 26.83 20.27
CA GLY A 468 25.89 26.47 19.01
C GLY A 468 27.10 27.35 18.68
N GLY A 469 27.55 27.31 17.43
CA GLY A 469 28.65 28.13 16.94
C GLY A 469 28.84 28.08 15.43
N ILE A 470 29.60 29.04 14.92
CA ILE A 470 29.94 29.18 13.49
C ILE A 470 31.40 28.80 13.31
N LEU A 471 31.71 28.05 12.26
CA LEU A 471 33.08 27.70 11.91
C LEU A 471 33.84 28.88 11.33
N GLN A 472 35.09 29.03 11.76
CA GLN A 472 36.01 30.01 11.22
C GLN A 472 37.37 29.39 10.96
N LYS A 473 38.01 29.85 9.90
CA LYS A 473 39.38 29.50 9.57
C LYS A 473 40.34 30.23 10.53
N THR A 474 41.27 29.47 11.09
CA THR A 474 42.35 29.99 11.95
C THR A 474 43.65 30.03 11.16
N ASP A 475 44.43 31.07 11.39
CA ASP A 475 45.81 31.13 10.94
C ASP A 475 46.71 30.21 11.78
N THR A 476 47.95 30.05 11.33
CA THR A 476 48.99 29.24 12.00
C THR A 476 49.32 29.67 13.44
N GLU A 477 48.82 30.83 13.90
CA GLU A 477 49.00 31.33 15.27
C GLU A 477 47.74 31.14 16.15
N GLY A 478 46.66 30.56 15.60
CA GLY A 478 45.40 30.32 16.32
C GLY A 478 44.47 31.54 16.38
N TYR A 479 44.77 32.59 15.63
CA TYR A 479 43.90 33.76 15.47
C TYR A 479 43.05 33.59 14.20
N ALA A 480 41.84 34.18 14.17
CA ALA A 480 41.02 34.10 12.96
C ALA A 480 41.56 35.04 11.90
N THR A 481 41.70 34.54 10.68
CA THR A 481 41.79 35.40 9.48
C THR A 481 40.44 36.08 9.28
N THR A 482 40.45 37.42 9.26
CA THR A 482 39.29 38.29 8.94
C THR A 482 38.76 38.09 7.54
#